data_AF-A0A6B2GAA3-F1
#
_entry.id   AF-A0A6B2GAA3-F1
#
_cell.length_a   1.000
_cell.length_b   1.000
_cell.length_c   1.000
_cell.angle_alpha   90.00
_cell.angle_beta   90.00
_cell.angle_gamma   90.00
#
_symmetry.space_group_name_H-M   'P 1'
#
loop_
_entity.id
_entity.type
_entity.pdbx_description
1 polymer ?
#
loop_
_entity_poly.entity_id
_entity_poly.type
_entity_poly.pdbx_seq_one_letter_code
_entity_poly.pdbx_strand_id
1 'polypeptide(L)'
;MNKYKEIFEAIFRAGVICGFATFVLNFITISYWQRDGFDFLEIALMTIMAGLFLFISTLPTNISFLNKGIRDAIKADTPMIKRIYQVLLSLVIAMIIFLILDAIFFIIDDSISQDYANMLKEMAERNGDTLPGFDDFASLPFGIQNAIFTFTIGFLGSLVSLAFVKKDGELFKDENSWN
;
A
#
# COMPACT_ATOMS: atom_id res chain seq x y z
N MET A 1 -19.66 -15.60 19.85
CA MET A 1 -19.68 -14.45 18.91
C MET A 1 -18.32 -13.76 18.98
N ASN A 2 -17.65 -13.50 17.84
CA ASN A 2 -16.30 -12.95 17.87
C ASN A 2 -16.34 -11.49 18.37
N LYS A 3 -15.65 -11.22 19.49
CA LYS A 3 -15.72 -9.99 20.27
C LYS A 3 -15.32 -8.72 19.49
N TYR A 4 -14.61 -8.87 18.37
CA TYR A 4 -14.11 -7.77 17.54
C TYR A 4 -14.57 -7.83 16.09
N LYS A 5 -15.64 -8.58 15.79
CA LYS A 5 -16.04 -8.92 14.42
C LYS A 5 -16.15 -7.69 13.51
N GLU A 6 -16.96 -6.69 13.90
CA GLU A 6 -17.24 -5.51 13.06
C GLU A 6 -15.98 -4.71 12.73
N ILE A 7 -15.13 -4.48 13.74
CA ILE A 7 -13.88 -3.73 13.58
C ILE A 7 -12.90 -4.52 12.72
N PHE A 8 -12.77 -5.83 12.97
CA PHE A 8 -11.85 -6.66 12.20
C PHE A 8 -12.27 -6.76 10.74
N GLU A 9 -13.56 -6.89 10.46
CA GLU A 9 -14.08 -6.86 9.09
C GLU A 9 -13.78 -5.53 8.40
N ALA A 10 -13.94 -4.41 9.09
CA ALA A 10 -13.62 -3.09 8.55
C ALA A 10 -12.11 -2.94 8.24
N ILE A 11 -11.24 -3.36 9.18
CA ILE A 11 -9.78 -3.35 9.00
C ILE A 11 -9.38 -4.23 7.80
N PHE A 12 -9.92 -5.44 7.74
CA PHE A 12 -9.61 -6.39 6.68
C PHE A 12 -10.06 -5.87 5.31
N ARG A 13 -11.29 -5.35 5.19
CA ARG A 13 -11.80 -4.75 3.95
C ARG A 13 -10.95 -3.54 3.53
N ALA A 14 -10.61 -2.66 4.47
CA ALA A 14 -9.76 -1.51 4.19
C ALA A 14 -8.41 -1.95 3.62
N GLY A 15 -7.74 -2.90 4.28
CA GLY A 15 -6.45 -3.43 3.86
C GLY A 15 -6.50 -4.11 2.49
N VAL A 16 -7.47 -5.01 2.27
CA VAL A 16 -7.60 -5.73 0.99
C VAL A 16 -7.85 -4.78 -0.18
N ILE A 17 -8.80 -3.85 -0.03
CA ILE A 17 -9.12 -2.88 -1.09
C ILE A 17 -7.92 -1.95 -1.35
N CYS A 18 -7.25 -1.51 -0.29
CA CYS A 18 -6.05 -0.66 -0.42
C CYS A 18 -4.92 -1.38 -1.16
N GLY A 19 -4.58 -2.61 -0.76
CA GLY A 19 -3.53 -3.41 -1.41
C GLY A 19 -3.86 -3.72 -2.87
N PHE A 20 -5.11 -4.09 -3.16
CA PHE A 20 -5.56 -4.34 -4.52
C PHE A 20 -5.51 -3.08 -5.39
N ALA A 21 -6.03 -1.94 -4.90
CA ALA A 21 -5.98 -0.67 -5.63
C ALA A 21 -4.53 -0.23 -5.90
N THR A 22 -3.65 -0.39 -4.91
CA THR A 22 -2.22 -0.10 -5.05
C THR A 22 -1.59 -0.95 -6.16
N PHE A 23 -1.85 -2.26 -6.15
CA PHE A 23 -1.36 -3.17 -7.19
C PHE A 23 -1.86 -2.76 -8.58
N VAL A 24 -3.16 -2.54 -8.75
CA VAL A 24 -3.75 -2.18 -10.05
C VAL A 24 -3.16 -0.88 -10.59
N LEU A 25 -3.07 0.16 -9.76
CA LEU A 25 -2.48 1.44 -10.17
C LEU A 25 -1.01 1.26 -10.57
N ASN A 26 -0.23 0.57 -9.74
CA ASN A 26 1.18 0.31 -10.02
C ASN A 26 1.36 -0.49 -11.32
N PHE A 27 0.59 -1.56 -11.48
CA PHE A 27 0.65 -2.44 -12.64
C PHE A 27 0.31 -1.71 -13.93
N ILE A 28 -0.77 -0.93 -13.95
CA ILE A 28 -1.17 -0.16 -15.15
C ILE A 28 -0.10 0.86 -15.50
N THR A 29 0.45 1.59 -14.53
CA THR A 29 1.46 2.61 -14.80
C THR A 29 2.76 2.01 -15.30
N ILE A 30 3.25 0.93 -14.70
CA ILE A 30 4.48 0.27 -15.16
C ILE A 30 4.28 -0.33 -16.55
N SER A 31 3.16 -1.03 -16.77
CA SER A 31 2.86 -1.62 -18.08
C SER A 31 2.76 -0.56 -19.18
N TYR A 32 2.27 0.64 -18.84
CA TYR A 32 2.22 1.77 -19.76
C TYR A 32 3.63 2.28 -20.10
N TRP A 33 4.50 2.46 -19.11
CA TRP A 33 5.88 2.92 -19.32
C TRP A 33 6.75 1.89 -20.03
N GLN A 34 6.55 0.59 -19.76
CA GLN A 34 7.32 -0.47 -20.41
C GLN A 34 7.14 -0.46 -21.94
N ARG A 35 6.00 0.04 -22.45
CA ARG A 35 5.66 0.00 -23.88
C ARG A 35 6.69 0.68 -24.78
N ASP A 36 7.21 1.81 -24.34
CA ASP A 36 8.11 2.64 -25.14
C ASP A 36 9.59 2.47 -24.70
N GLY A 37 9.84 1.52 -23.77
CA GLY A 37 11.11 1.34 -23.06
C GLY A 37 11.22 2.34 -21.90
N PHE A 38 11.72 1.91 -20.74
CA PHE A 38 11.80 2.83 -19.59
C PHE A 38 12.88 3.88 -19.77
N ASP A 39 12.55 5.15 -19.54
CA ASP A 39 13.52 6.23 -19.44
C ASP A 39 14.15 6.33 -18.03
N PHE A 40 15.30 7.03 -17.93
CA PHE A 40 16.01 7.23 -16.64
C PHE A 40 15.10 7.79 -15.54
N LEU A 41 14.25 8.76 -15.88
CA LEU A 41 13.30 9.36 -14.94
C LEU A 41 12.22 8.36 -14.50
N GLU A 42 11.75 7.53 -15.42
CA GLU A 42 10.70 6.53 -15.16
C GLU A 42 11.21 5.48 -14.18
N ILE A 43 12.45 5.00 -14.35
CA ILE A 43 13.08 4.05 -13.41
C ILE A 43 13.23 4.66 -12.01
N ALA A 44 13.68 5.92 -11.93
CA ALA A 44 13.78 6.62 -10.66
C ALA A 44 12.40 6.71 -9.96
N LEU A 45 11.35 7.01 -10.74
CA LEU A 45 9.97 7.07 -10.25
C LEU A 45 9.42 5.69 -9.86
N MET A 46 9.73 4.62 -10.60
CA MET A 46 9.30 3.25 -10.31
C MET A 46 9.66 2.82 -8.89
N THR A 47 10.82 3.25 -8.40
CA THR A 47 11.31 2.97 -7.04
C THR A 47 10.37 3.42 -5.93
N ILE A 48 9.67 4.54 -6.13
CA ILE A 48 8.78 5.15 -5.12
C ILE A 48 7.30 5.01 -5.46
N MET A 49 6.96 4.62 -6.69
CA MET A 49 5.63 4.69 -7.24
C MET A 49 4.62 3.80 -6.51
N ALA A 50 4.99 2.55 -6.24
CA ALA A 50 4.14 1.65 -5.45
C ALA A 50 3.83 2.24 -4.06
N GLY A 51 4.82 2.89 -3.44
CA GLY A 51 4.62 3.62 -2.19
C GLY A 51 3.68 4.81 -2.31
N LEU A 52 3.77 5.60 -3.39
CA LEU A 52 2.85 6.71 -3.68
C LEU A 52 1.42 6.23 -3.89
N PHE A 53 1.22 5.15 -4.65
CA PHE A 53 -0.10 4.57 -4.85
C PHE A 53 -0.66 3.96 -3.57
N LEU A 54 0.19 3.36 -2.73
CA LEU A 54 -0.21 2.89 -1.41
C LEU A 54 -0.63 4.04 -0.52
N PHE A 55 0.11 5.15 -0.51
CA PHE A 55 -0.24 6.37 0.22
C PHE A 55 -1.61 6.90 -0.21
N ILE A 56 -1.81 7.09 -1.52
CA ILE A 56 -3.05 7.65 -2.08
C ILE A 56 -4.23 6.71 -1.83
N SER A 57 -4.01 5.39 -1.89
CA SER A 57 -5.06 4.38 -1.65
C SER A 57 -5.41 4.23 -0.17
N THR A 58 -4.43 4.41 0.73
CA THR A 58 -4.60 4.24 2.18
C THR A 58 -5.54 5.29 2.76
N LEU A 59 -5.46 6.54 2.30
CA LEU A 59 -6.30 7.62 2.82
C LEU A 59 -7.80 7.37 2.65
N PRO A 60 -8.36 7.25 1.43
CA PRO A 60 -9.79 7.07 1.24
C PRO A 60 -10.28 5.74 1.83
N THR A 61 -9.49 4.66 1.72
CA THR A 61 -9.89 3.35 2.25
C THR A 61 -9.98 3.37 3.78
N ASN A 62 -8.96 3.86 4.48
CA ASN A 62 -9.01 3.95 5.94
C ASN A 62 -10.11 4.91 6.40
N ILE A 63 -10.27 6.06 5.75
CA ILE A 63 -11.30 7.05 6.09
C ILE A 63 -12.70 6.46 5.96
N SER A 64 -13.00 5.76 4.86
CA SER A 64 -14.33 5.20 4.62
C SER A 64 -14.61 3.97 5.49
N PHE A 65 -13.71 2.98 5.50
CA PHE A 65 -13.97 1.70 6.12
C PHE A 65 -13.77 1.73 7.64
N LEU A 66 -12.70 2.36 8.15
CA LEU A 66 -12.42 2.34 9.59
C LEU A 66 -13.42 3.22 10.35
N ASN A 67 -13.77 4.41 9.86
CA ASN A 67 -14.79 5.23 10.52
C ASN A 67 -16.16 4.53 10.52
N LYS A 68 -16.54 3.87 9.42
CA LYS A 68 -17.75 3.06 9.37
C LYS A 68 -17.70 1.91 10.39
N GLY A 69 -16.60 1.16 10.43
CA GLY A 69 -16.42 0.05 11.37
C GLY A 69 -16.44 0.48 12.83
N ILE A 70 -15.87 1.64 13.16
CA ILE A 70 -15.93 2.25 14.49
C ILE A 70 -17.39 2.56 14.87
N ARG A 71 -18.13 3.22 13.99
CA ARG A 71 -19.53 3.58 14.24
C ARG A 71 -20.40 2.34 14.42
N ASP A 72 -20.21 1.32 13.58
CA ASP A 72 -20.97 0.08 13.64
C ASP A 72 -20.64 -0.70 14.92
N ALA A 73 -19.37 -0.70 15.36
CA ALA A 73 -18.93 -1.30 16.61
C ALA A 73 -19.52 -0.63 17.86
N ILE A 74 -19.63 0.71 17.86
CA ILE A 74 -20.29 1.48 18.93
C ILE A 74 -21.77 1.14 19.01
N LYS A 75 -22.47 1.09 17.86
CA LYS A 75 -23.91 0.74 17.80
C LYS A 75 -24.19 -0.68 18.29
N ALA A 76 -23.26 -1.59 18.05
CA ALA A 76 -23.36 -2.99 18.45
C ALA A 76 -22.85 -3.27 19.88
N ASP A 77 -22.46 -2.24 20.64
CA ASP A 77 -21.83 -2.35 21.97
C ASP A 77 -20.65 -3.33 22.01
N THR A 78 -19.85 -3.31 20.94
CA THR A 78 -18.69 -4.19 20.81
C THR A 78 -17.40 -3.46 21.25
N PRO A 79 -16.46 -4.17 21.89
CA PRO A 79 -15.24 -3.54 22.37
C PRO A 79 -14.34 -3.06 21.23
N MET A 80 -13.66 -1.95 21.52
CA MET A 80 -12.86 -1.21 20.55
C MET A 80 -11.38 -1.55 20.59
N ILE A 81 -10.77 -1.70 19.41
CA ILE A 81 -9.32 -1.70 19.23
C ILE A 81 -8.83 -0.25 19.13
N LYS A 82 -7.63 0.07 19.66
CA LYS A 82 -7.07 1.43 19.51
C LYS A 82 -6.91 1.77 18.01
N ARG A 83 -7.34 2.97 17.60
CA ARG A 83 -7.30 3.44 16.21
C ARG A 83 -5.94 3.27 15.54
N ILE A 84 -4.85 3.53 16.27
CA ILE A 84 -3.49 3.34 15.74
C ILE A 84 -3.25 1.90 15.28
N TYR A 85 -3.72 0.90 16.04
CA TYR A 85 -3.60 -0.50 15.62
C TYR A 85 -4.53 -0.85 14.47
N GLN A 86 -5.71 -0.23 14.38
CA GLN A 86 -6.61 -0.45 13.25
C GLN A 86 -5.96 -0.01 11.92
N VAL A 87 -5.36 1.19 11.92
CA VAL A 87 -4.66 1.77 10.77
C VAL A 87 -3.37 1.01 10.44
N LEU A 88 -2.57 0.64 11.44
CA LEU A 88 -1.34 -0.12 11.19
C LEU A 88 -1.65 -1.53 10.69
N LEU A 89 -2.69 -2.18 11.22
CA LEU A 89 -3.10 -3.50 10.76
C LEU A 89 -3.66 -3.45 9.34
N SER A 90 -4.42 -2.40 8.97
CA SER A 90 -4.88 -2.24 7.58
C SER A 90 -3.71 -2.04 6.61
N LEU A 91 -2.67 -1.29 7.00
CA LEU A 91 -1.44 -1.14 6.22
C LEU A 91 -0.73 -2.49 6.02
N VAL A 92 -0.56 -3.28 7.09
CA VAL A 92 0.08 -4.59 7.00
C VAL A 92 -0.69 -5.53 6.05
N ILE A 93 -2.02 -5.56 6.16
CA ILE A 93 -2.86 -6.34 5.25
C ILE A 93 -2.73 -5.83 3.81
N ALA A 94 -2.73 -4.51 3.60
CA ALA A 94 -2.56 -3.92 2.27
C ALA A 94 -1.22 -4.30 1.63
N MET A 95 -0.12 -4.23 2.40
CA MET A 95 1.21 -4.66 1.96
C MET A 95 1.23 -6.15 1.59
N ILE A 96 0.65 -7.01 2.42
CA ILE A 96 0.59 -8.45 2.14
C ILE A 96 -0.20 -8.71 0.84
N ILE A 97 -1.36 -8.08 0.67
CA ILE A 97 -2.18 -8.25 -0.53
C ILE A 97 -1.46 -7.73 -1.78
N PHE A 98 -0.83 -6.56 -1.71
CA PHE A 98 0.00 -6.02 -2.79
C PHE A 98 1.11 -6.99 -3.18
N LEU A 99 1.89 -7.47 -2.22
CA LEU A 99 3.01 -8.38 -2.47
C LEU A 99 2.57 -9.76 -2.98
N ILE A 100 1.41 -10.27 -2.53
CA ILE A 100 0.86 -11.52 -3.06
C ILE A 100 0.49 -11.35 -4.54
N LEU A 101 -0.20 -10.26 -4.90
CA LEU A 101 -0.60 -10.01 -6.28
C LEU A 101 0.63 -9.79 -7.18
N ASP A 102 1.61 -9.03 -6.70
CA ASP A 102 2.89 -8.82 -7.38
C ASP A 102 3.66 -10.13 -7.59
N ALA A 103 3.74 -10.99 -6.56
CA ALA A 103 4.38 -12.30 -6.68
C ALA A 103 3.63 -13.24 -7.64
N ILE A 104 2.30 -13.22 -7.65
CA ILE A 104 1.50 -13.99 -8.62
C ILE A 104 1.81 -13.52 -10.04
N PHE A 105 1.89 -12.20 -10.26
CA PHE A 105 2.23 -11.66 -11.56
C PHE A 105 3.66 -12.04 -11.97
N PHE A 106 4.63 -11.91 -11.07
CA PHE A 106 6.04 -12.26 -11.30
C PHE A 106 6.23 -13.73 -11.73
N ILE A 107 5.44 -14.66 -11.19
CA ILE A 107 5.50 -16.08 -11.61
C ILE A 107 5.05 -16.27 -13.07
N ILE A 108 4.17 -15.39 -13.57
CA ILE A 108 3.64 -15.43 -14.93
C ILE A 108 4.58 -14.68 -15.89
N ASP A 109 5.08 -13.53 -15.45
CA ASP A 109 5.93 -12.63 -16.23
C ASP A 109 6.90 -11.87 -15.30
N ASP A 110 8.18 -12.17 -15.42
CA ASP A 110 9.25 -11.53 -14.65
C ASP A 110 9.90 -10.34 -15.38
N SER A 111 9.42 -9.97 -16.58
CA SER A 111 10.06 -8.94 -17.40
C SER A 111 10.21 -7.62 -16.67
N ILE A 112 9.18 -7.19 -15.94
CA ILE A 112 9.20 -5.91 -15.19
C ILE A 112 10.31 -5.91 -14.14
N SER A 113 10.46 -7.00 -13.39
CA SER A 113 11.50 -7.14 -12.36
C SER A 113 12.89 -7.16 -12.97
N GLN A 114 13.06 -7.89 -14.08
CA GLN A 114 14.33 -8.01 -14.79
C GLN A 114 14.73 -6.69 -15.44
N ASP A 115 13.81 -6.03 -16.14
CA ASP A 115 14.02 -4.74 -16.79
C ASP A 115 14.41 -3.68 -15.77
N TYR A 116 13.66 -3.56 -14.67
CA TYR A 116 13.96 -2.62 -13.59
C TYR A 116 15.34 -2.87 -12.98
N ALA A 117 15.66 -4.12 -12.66
CA ALA A 117 16.97 -4.48 -12.12
C ALA A 117 18.10 -4.15 -13.10
N ASN A 118 18.00 -4.62 -14.35
CA ASN A 118 19.01 -4.38 -15.39
C ASN A 118 19.29 -2.89 -15.57
N MET A 119 18.26 -2.05 -15.53
CA MET A 119 18.45 -0.62 -15.69
C MET A 119 19.08 0.04 -14.45
N LEU A 120 18.76 -0.40 -13.23
CA LEU A 120 19.50 0.02 -12.03
C LEU A 120 20.98 -0.36 -12.13
N LYS A 121 21.28 -1.54 -12.69
CA LYS A 121 22.65 -1.97 -12.93
C LYS A 121 23.38 -1.07 -13.92
N GLU A 122 22.76 -0.76 -15.05
CA GLU A 122 23.33 0.19 -16.01
C GLU A 122 23.60 1.56 -15.39
N MET A 123 22.70 2.05 -14.52
CA MET A 123 22.92 3.32 -13.82
C MET A 123 24.13 3.27 -12.89
N ALA A 124 24.29 2.20 -12.12
CA ALA A 124 25.42 2.03 -11.20
C ALA A 124 26.74 1.89 -11.95
N GLU A 125 26.77 1.07 -13.01
CA GLU A 125 27.97 0.86 -13.83
C GLU A 125 28.41 2.16 -14.53
N ARG A 126 27.46 3.00 -14.99
CA ARG A 126 27.75 4.34 -15.54
C ARG A 126 28.40 5.27 -14.51
N ASN A 127 28.14 5.07 -13.22
CA ASN A 127 28.74 5.84 -12.13
C ASN A 127 30.05 5.22 -11.61
N GLY A 128 30.51 4.10 -12.19
CA GLY A 128 31.71 3.40 -11.75
C GLY A 128 31.50 2.50 -10.52
N ASP A 129 30.25 2.27 -10.13
CA ASP A 129 29.89 1.39 -9.03
C ASP A 129 29.70 -0.05 -9.52
N THR A 130 29.91 -1.02 -8.62
CA THR A 130 29.58 -2.43 -8.87
C THR A 130 28.43 -2.84 -7.95
N LEU A 131 27.52 -3.67 -8.46
CA LEU A 131 26.35 -4.17 -7.72
C LEU A 131 26.54 -5.64 -7.34
N PRO A 132 27.19 -5.95 -6.21
CA PRO A 132 27.22 -7.31 -5.68
C PRO A 132 25.79 -7.77 -5.36
N GLY A 133 25.46 -9.02 -5.72
CA GLY A 133 24.12 -9.59 -5.51
C GLY A 133 23.06 -9.17 -6.53
N PHE A 134 23.48 -8.65 -7.70
CA PHE A 134 22.57 -8.26 -8.78
C PHE A 134 21.62 -9.39 -9.21
N ASP A 135 22.16 -10.59 -9.46
CA ASP A 135 21.36 -11.72 -9.94
C ASP A 135 20.29 -12.14 -8.92
N ASP A 136 20.64 -12.09 -7.63
CA ASP A 136 19.69 -12.36 -6.55
C ASP A 136 18.60 -11.28 -6.50
N PHE A 137 18.95 -10.01 -6.63
CA PHE A 137 18.00 -8.90 -6.65
C PHE A 137 17.05 -8.95 -7.86
N ALA A 138 17.59 -9.22 -9.05
CA ALA A 138 16.82 -9.34 -10.30
C ALA A 138 15.82 -10.50 -10.25
N SER A 139 16.11 -11.55 -9.47
CA SER A 139 15.22 -12.71 -9.28
C SER A 139 14.03 -12.46 -8.32
N LEU A 140 13.90 -11.26 -7.77
CA LEU A 140 12.81 -10.91 -6.86
C LEU A 140 11.63 -10.23 -7.59
N PRO A 141 10.39 -10.46 -7.14
CA PRO A 141 9.23 -9.68 -7.57
C PRO A 141 9.46 -8.17 -7.38
N PHE A 142 8.94 -7.36 -8.30
CA PHE A 142 9.15 -5.92 -8.33
C PHE A 142 8.72 -5.23 -7.03
N GLY A 143 7.61 -5.67 -6.44
CA GLY A 143 7.12 -5.21 -5.16
C GLY A 143 8.05 -5.55 -4.00
N ILE A 144 8.79 -6.66 -4.07
CA ILE A 144 9.82 -7.03 -3.08
C ILE A 144 11.08 -6.17 -3.27
N GLN A 145 11.53 -5.99 -4.51
CA GLN A 145 12.66 -5.10 -4.85
C GLN A 145 12.47 -3.68 -4.26
N ASN A 146 11.22 -3.21 -4.24
CA ASN A 146 10.84 -1.88 -3.76
C ASN A 146 10.10 -1.87 -2.41
N ALA A 147 10.13 -2.97 -1.66
CA ALA A 147 9.29 -3.14 -0.46
C ALA A 147 9.57 -2.10 0.64
N ILE A 148 10.84 -1.74 0.84
CA ILE A 148 11.25 -0.80 1.90
C ILE A 148 10.67 0.61 1.63
N PHE A 149 10.82 1.12 0.41
CA PHE A 149 10.28 2.42 0.02
C PHE A 149 8.75 2.39 0.00
N THR A 150 8.17 1.32 -0.53
CA THR A 150 6.71 1.12 -0.54
C THR A 150 6.14 1.17 0.87
N PHE A 151 6.73 0.41 1.81
CA PHE A 151 6.31 0.41 3.21
C PHE A 151 6.51 1.77 3.87
N THR A 152 7.66 2.41 3.67
CA THR A 152 7.98 3.70 4.31
C THR A 152 6.98 4.78 3.90
N ILE A 153 6.68 4.89 2.60
CA ILE A 153 5.72 5.88 2.09
C ILE A 153 4.28 5.50 2.50
N GLY A 154 3.92 4.21 2.45
CA GLY A 154 2.61 3.73 2.94
C GLY A 154 2.40 3.97 4.45
N PHE A 155 3.47 3.87 5.24
CA PHE A 155 3.46 4.19 6.66
C PHE A 155 3.21 5.68 6.89
N LEU A 156 3.83 6.57 6.11
CA LEU A 156 3.50 8.00 6.14
C LEU A 156 2.02 8.25 5.81
N GLY A 157 1.47 7.59 4.79
CA GLY A 157 0.04 7.69 4.45
C GLY A 157 -0.86 7.21 5.58
N SER A 158 -0.44 6.15 6.28
CA SER A 158 -1.12 5.64 7.46
C SER A 158 -1.09 6.64 8.61
N LEU A 159 0.04 7.29 8.89
CA LEU A 159 0.14 8.35 9.90
C LEU A 159 -0.78 9.53 9.57
N VAL A 160 -0.83 9.96 8.31
CA VAL A 160 -1.75 11.02 7.86
C VAL A 160 -3.21 10.58 8.05
N SER A 161 -3.54 9.33 7.73
CA SER A 161 -4.91 8.80 7.87
C SER A 161 -5.43 8.84 9.32
N LEU A 162 -4.55 8.77 10.32
CA LEU A 162 -4.94 8.86 11.74
C LEU A 162 -5.62 10.19 12.10
N ALA A 163 -5.31 11.28 11.39
CA ALA A 163 -5.97 12.57 11.60
C ALA A 163 -7.46 12.52 11.20
N PHE A 164 -7.83 11.61 10.30
CA PHE A 164 -9.16 11.50 9.71
C PHE A 164 -9.97 10.31 10.24
N VAL A 165 -9.33 9.29 10.81
CA VAL A 165 -10.03 8.20 11.51
C VAL A 165 -10.41 8.68 12.92
N LYS A 166 -11.68 8.98 13.16
CA LYS A 166 -12.20 9.58 14.40
C LYS A 166 -12.60 8.51 15.44
N LYS A 167 -12.66 8.89 16.71
CA LYS A 167 -12.96 7.93 17.81
C LYS A 167 -14.43 7.51 17.85
N ASP A 168 -15.30 8.41 17.43
CA ASP A 168 -16.75 8.26 17.27
C ASP A 168 -17.13 7.73 15.87
N GLY A 169 -16.16 7.69 14.94
CA GLY A 169 -16.41 7.32 13.55
C GLY A 169 -17.11 8.41 12.73
N GLU A 170 -17.26 9.62 13.29
CA GLU A 170 -17.92 10.75 12.64
C GLU A 170 -16.88 11.75 12.11
N LEU A 171 -16.72 11.79 10.79
CA LEU A 171 -15.78 12.69 10.10
C LEU A 171 -16.17 14.16 10.23
N PHE A 172 -17.48 14.44 10.15
CA PHE A 172 -18.08 15.74 10.34
C PHE A 172 -19.01 15.62 11.54
N LYS A 173 -18.74 16.41 12.59
CA LYS A 173 -19.72 16.59 13.65
C LYS A 173 -20.72 17.63 13.14
N ASP A 174 -21.99 17.26 13.06
CA ASP A 174 -23.02 18.24 12.81
C ASP A 174 -23.01 19.24 13.98
N GLU A 175 -22.78 20.52 13.69
CA GLU A 175 -22.83 21.60 14.69
C GLU A 175 -24.21 21.72 15.38
N ASN A 176 -25.21 20.96 14.91
CA ASN A 176 -26.58 20.94 15.42
C ASN A 176 -26.92 19.75 16.35
N SER A 177 -25.96 18.89 16.74
CA SER A 177 -26.26 17.74 17.62
C SER A 177 -26.15 18.07 19.13
N TRP A 178 -26.62 19.24 19.55
CA TRP A 178 -26.90 19.54 20.95
C TRP A 178 -28.42 19.47 21.17
N ASN A 179 -28.94 18.27 21.36
CA ASN A 179 -30.27 18.06 21.94
C ASN A 179 -30.14 17.12 23.13
#